data_AF-A0A161S2M9-F1
#
_entry.id   AF-A0A161S2M9-F1
#
_cell.length_a   1.000
_cell.length_b   1.000
_cell.length_c   1.000
_cell.angle_alpha   90.00
_cell.angle_beta   90.00
_cell.angle_gamma   90.00
#
_symmetry.space_group_name_H-M   'P 1'
#
loop_
_entity.id
_entity.type
_entity.pdbx_description
1 polymer ?
#
loop_
_entity_poly.entity_id
_entity_poly.type
_entity_poly.pdbx_seq_one_letter_code
_entity_poly.pdbx_strand_id
1 'polypeptide(L)'
;MKRKSDDLHGTNFEFLKRAFPDLIESIEDGFFGDEPSKGPFVRKTIKFLDGTYMTVFELIETRTGKKKKYQYDWEYQRGKLWKWHNEPHDQKQHQTATEPDHMHHKPVGIHEERRYPNFGHHDLYTIMETIFMLREIEKQKEADKSQ
;
A
#
# COMPACT_ATOMS: atom_id res chain seq x y z
N MET A 1 16.02 -21.56 -0.44
CA MET A 1 15.89 -21.04 -1.82
C MET A 1 15.83 -19.52 -1.71
N LYS A 2 16.90 -18.78 -2.04
CA LYS A 2 16.82 -17.30 -2.08
C LYS A 2 15.94 -16.95 -3.27
N ARG A 3 14.79 -16.29 -3.06
CA ARG A 3 14.04 -15.69 -4.18
C ARG A 3 15.05 -14.81 -4.95
N LYS A 4 15.12 -14.97 -6.27
CA LYS A 4 15.66 -13.90 -7.11
C LYS A 4 14.90 -12.64 -6.67
N SER A 5 15.58 -11.53 -6.41
CA SER A 5 14.88 -10.28 -6.15
C SER A 5 13.97 -10.06 -7.35
N ASP A 6 12.67 -10.28 -7.20
CA ASP A 6 11.72 -9.93 -8.23
C ASP A 6 11.94 -8.44 -8.44
N ASP A 7 12.35 -8.08 -9.66
CA ASP A 7 12.69 -6.70 -9.97
C ASP A 7 11.41 -5.87 -9.84
N LEU A 8 11.22 -5.23 -8.69
CA LEU A 8 10.05 -4.40 -8.43
C LEU A 8 10.15 -3.16 -9.32
N HIS A 9 9.24 -3.03 -10.27
CA HIS A 9 9.15 -1.87 -11.13
C HIS A 9 8.12 -0.86 -10.58
N GLY A 10 8.20 0.37 -11.10
CA GLY A 10 7.20 1.39 -10.81
C GLY A 10 5.80 0.93 -11.19
N THR A 11 4.80 1.35 -10.42
CA THR A 11 3.42 0.91 -10.61
C THR A 11 2.82 1.50 -11.90
N ASN A 12 2.14 0.66 -12.67
CA ASN A 12 1.30 1.10 -13.78
C ASN A 12 -0.12 1.42 -13.28
N PHE A 13 -0.35 2.69 -12.93
CA PHE A 13 -1.63 3.14 -12.35
C PHE A 13 -2.82 3.03 -13.31
N GLU A 14 -2.59 3.18 -14.62
CA GLU A 14 -3.65 3.00 -15.63
C GLU A 14 -4.11 1.53 -15.68
N PHE A 15 -3.16 0.60 -15.63
CA PHE A 15 -3.48 -0.82 -15.53
C PHE A 15 -4.18 -1.14 -14.21
N LEU A 16 -3.68 -0.61 -13.08
CA LEU A 16 -4.27 -0.82 -11.77
C LEU A 16 -5.74 -0.38 -11.72
N LYS A 17 -6.05 0.80 -12.27
CA LYS A 17 -7.43 1.31 -12.36
C LYS A 17 -8.33 0.39 -13.18
N ARG A 18 -7.83 -0.18 -14.28
CA ARG A 18 -8.58 -1.11 -15.13
C ARG A 18 -8.77 -2.48 -14.48
N ALA A 19 -7.82 -2.91 -13.65
CA ALA A 19 -7.87 -4.21 -12.98
C ALA A 19 -8.86 -4.24 -11.81
N PHE A 20 -9.08 -3.11 -11.16
CA PHE A 20 -9.95 -3.01 -9.97
C PHE A 20 -11.05 -1.93 -10.12
N PRO A 21 -11.92 -2.03 -11.15
CA PRO A 21 -12.95 -1.02 -11.39
C PRO A 21 -14.01 -0.97 -10.29
N ASP A 22 -14.27 -2.10 -9.62
CA ASP A 22 -15.25 -2.22 -8.53
C ASP A 22 -14.66 -1.89 -7.15
N LEU A 23 -13.43 -1.36 -7.11
CA LEU A 23 -12.73 -0.96 -5.90
C LEU A 23 -12.29 0.50 -5.96
N ILE A 24 -11.73 0.92 -7.09
CA ILE A 24 -11.11 2.24 -7.27
C ILE A 24 -12.13 3.22 -7.83
N GLU A 25 -12.38 4.30 -7.09
CA GLU A 25 -13.13 5.47 -7.58
C GLU A 25 -12.23 6.35 -8.46
N SER A 26 -11.09 6.78 -7.91
CA SER A 26 -10.15 7.66 -8.59
C SER A 26 -8.70 7.42 -8.18
N ILE A 27 -7.78 7.86 -9.04
CA ILE A 27 -6.35 7.91 -8.75
C ILE A 27 -5.90 9.35 -9.06
N GLU A 28 -5.51 10.07 -8.03
CA GLU A 28 -5.12 11.48 -8.09
C GLU A 28 -3.59 11.60 -8.02
N ASP A 29 -3.03 12.61 -8.71
CA ASP A 29 -1.61 12.93 -8.57
C ASP A 29 -1.35 13.69 -7.27
N GLY A 30 -0.30 13.31 -6.57
CA GLY A 30 0.02 13.85 -5.25
C GLY A 30 -0.75 13.21 -4.10
N PHE A 31 -0.49 13.71 -2.89
CA PHE A 31 -1.23 13.37 -1.68
C PHE A 31 -2.42 14.31 -1.54
N PHE A 32 -3.62 13.79 -1.76
CA PHE A 32 -4.88 14.56 -1.78
C PHE A 32 -4.88 15.75 -2.74
N GLY A 33 -4.12 15.67 -3.84
CA GLY A 33 -3.94 16.76 -4.80
C GLY A 33 -2.82 17.74 -4.46
N ASP A 34 -2.21 17.61 -3.28
CA ASP A 34 -1.01 18.35 -2.87
C ASP A 34 0.25 17.54 -3.15
N GLU A 35 1.42 18.18 -3.16
CA GLU A 35 2.71 17.51 -3.39
C GLU A 35 2.73 16.59 -4.64
N PRO A 36 2.58 17.16 -5.86
CA PRO A 36 2.50 16.36 -7.08
C PRO A 36 3.75 15.50 -7.31
N SER A 37 3.59 14.49 -8.18
CA SER A 37 4.73 13.68 -8.61
C SER A 37 5.78 14.56 -9.28
N LYS A 38 7.05 14.39 -8.89
CA LYS A 38 8.16 15.19 -9.43
C LYS A 38 9.43 14.37 -9.51
N GLY A 39 10.01 14.25 -10.71
CA GLY A 39 11.23 13.48 -10.91
C GLY A 39 11.05 12.04 -10.40
N PRO A 40 12.06 11.38 -9.83
CA PRO A 40 11.96 9.95 -9.50
C PRO A 40 10.88 9.64 -8.43
N PHE A 41 10.25 10.66 -7.85
CA PHE A 41 9.21 10.53 -6.84
C PHE A 41 7.83 10.45 -7.49
N VAL A 42 7.20 9.30 -7.35
CA VAL A 42 5.78 9.07 -7.66
C VAL A 42 4.99 9.26 -6.38
N ARG A 43 3.97 10.12 -6.41
CA ARG A 43 3.01 10.31 -5.33
C ARG A 43 1.61 10.21 -5.91
N LYS A 44 0.79 9.32 -5.36
CA LYS A 44 -0.61 9.17 -5.75
C LYS A 44 -1.52 9.05 -4.54
N THR A 45 -2.78 9.43 -4.73
CA THR A 45 -3.88 9.10 -3.81
C THR A 45 -4.90 8.27 -4.55
N ILE A 46 -5.11 7.04 -4.12
CA ILE A 46 -6.15 6.16 -4.63
C ILE A 46 -7.36 6.33 -3.73
N LYS A 47 -8.47 6.84 -4.26
CA LYS A 47 -9.76 6.88 -3.55
C LYS A 47 -10.54 5.63 -3.89
N PHE A 48 -11.07 4.97 -2.87
CA PHE A 48 -11.88 3.77 -3.02
C PHE A 48 -13.37 4.11 -2.97
N LEU A 49 -14.20 3.25 -3.57
CA LEU A 49 -15.66 3.48 -3.68
C LEU A 49 -16.41 3.58 -2.34
N ASP A 50 -15.81 3.12 -1.24
CA ASP A 50 -16.36 3.24 0.12
C ASP A 50 -15.92 4.53 0.84
N GLY A 51 -15.21 5.43 0.15
CA GLY A 51 -14.70 6.70 0.68
C GLY A 51 -13.41 6.58 1.49
N THR A 52 -12.86 5.36 1.67
CA THR A 52 -11.50 5.19 2.19
C THR A 52 -10.47 5.52 1.11
N TYR A 53 -9.19 5.65 1.48
CA TYR A 53 -8.15 5.97 0.50
C TYR A 53 -6.80 5.33 0.85
N MET A 54 -5.94 5.25 -0.16
CA MET A 54 -4.55 4.89 -0.01
C MET A 54 -3.65 5.98 -0.55
N THR A 55 -2.65 6.40 0.23
CA THR A 55 -1.54 7.21 -0.28
C THR A 55 -0.41 6.29 -0.73
N VAL A 56 0.19 6.66 -1.85
CA VAL A 56 1.19 5.85 -2.55
C VAL A 56 2.41 6.71 -2.77
N PHE A 57 3.55 6.24 -2.28
CA PHE A 57 4.85 6.82 -2.56
C PHE A 57 5.77 5.77 -3.18
N GLU A 58 6.40 6.10 -4.30
CA GLU A 58 7.46 5.29 -4.90
C GLU A 58 8.66 6.17 -5.29
N LEU A 59 9.87 5.69 -4.99
CA LEU A 59 11.10 6.25 -5.53
C LEU A 59 11.59 5.35 -6.66
N ILE A 60 11.60 5.86 -7.89
CA ILE A 60 11.93 5.10 -9.09
C ILE A 60 13.32 5.49 -9.61
N GLU A 61 14.17 4.49 -9.83
CA GLU A 61 15.44 4.67 -10.54
C GLU A 61 15.16 4.91 -12.02
N THR A 62 15.34 6.16 -12.47
CA THR A 62 14.95 6.64 -13.80
C THR A 62 15.59 5.88 -14.96
N ARG A 63 16.78 5.29 -14.76
CA ARG A 63 17.48 4.52 -15.80
C ARG A 63 16.89 3.12 -16.03
N THR A 64 16.38 2.50 -14.97
CA THR A 64 15.96 1.07 -15.00
C THR A 64 14.45 0.90 -14.82
N GLY A 65 13.75 1.95 -14.37
CA GLY A 65 12.35 1.88 -13.96
C GLY A 65 12.13 1.07 -12.68
N LYS A 66 13.20 0.68 -11.97
CA LYS A 66 13.11 -0.12 -10.75
C LYS A 66 12.77 0.77 -9.55
N LYS A 67 11.92 0.24 -8.68
CA LYS A 67 11.54 0.81 -7.40
C LYS A 67 12.70 0.65 -6.42
N LYS A 68 13.15 1.76 -5.84
CA LYS A 68 14.19 1.82 -4.80
C LYS A 68 13.61 1.92 -3.39
N LYS A 69 12.44 2.54 -3.28
CA LYS A 69 11.69 2.70 -2.03
C LYS A 69 10.21 2.73 -2.36
N TYR A 70 9.39 2.22 -1.45
CA TYR A 70 7.95 2.42 -1.48
C TYR A 70 7.35 2.56 -0.09
N GLN A 71 6.24 3.29 -0.04
CA GLN A 71 5.37 3.38 1.12
C GLN A 71 3.92 3.42 0.61
N TYR A 72 3.11 2.49 1.08
CA TYR A 72 1.69 2.42 0.77
C TYR A 72 0.90 2.45 2.07
N ASP A 73 0.11 3.51 2.26
CA ASP A 73 -0.63 3.75 3.50
C ASP A 73 -2.12 3.77 3.20
N TRP A 74 -2.84 2.75 3.68
CA TRP A 74 -4.29 2.63 3.52
C TRP A 74 -5.01 3.08 4.78
N GLU A 75 -5.80 4.15 4.69
CA GLU A 75 -6.73 4.54 5.74
C GLU A 75 -8.04 3.76 5.57
N TYR A 76 -8.09 2.55 6.15
CA TYR A 76 -9.27 1.67 6.05
C TYR A 76 -10.44 2.13 6.93
N GLN A 77 -10.17 3.00 7.90
CA GLN A 77 -11.17 3.66 8.73
C GLN A 77 -10.56 4.98 9.20
N ARG A 78 -11.36 6.02 9.39
CA ARG A 78 -10.90 7.33 9.88
C ARG A 78 -9.92 7.20 11.06
N GLY A 79 -8.68 7.64 10.86
CA GLY A 79 -7.59 7.60 11.84
C GLY A 79 -6.89 6.24 12.00
N LYS A 80 -7.26 5.21 11.23
CA LYS A 80 -6.65 3.88 11.28
C LYS A 80 -5.98 3.55 9.96
N LEU A 81 -4.66 3.41 10.01
CA LEU A 81 -3.82 3.19 8.84
C LEU A 81 -3.21 1.80 8.87
N TRP A 82 -3.37 1.05 7.79
CA TRP A 82 -2.52 -0.11 7.51
C TRP A 82 -1.43 0.29 6.51
N LYS A 83 -0.19 -0.10 6.77
CA LYS A 83 0.99 0.39 6.05
C LYS A 83 1.81 -0.77 5.50
N TRP A 84 2.28 -0.64 4.26
CA TRP A 84 3.26 -1.53 3.61
C TRP A 84 4.47 -0.72 3.17
N HIS A 85 5.59 -0.90 3.85
CA HIS A 85 6.77 -0.04 3.69
C HIS A 85 8.00 -0.86 3.31
N ASN A 86 8.90 -0.21 2.57
CA ASN A 86 10.26 -0.64 2.30
C ASN A 86 11.20 0.41 2.88
N GLU A 87 11.54 0.26 4.15
CA GLU A 87 12.42 1.18 4.86
C GLU A 87 13.26 0.42 5.89
N PRO A 88 14.60 0.51 5.84
CA PRO A 88 15.45 -0.11 6.84
C PRO A 88 15.37 0.65 8.17
N HIS A 89 15.38 -0.09 9.27
CA HIS A 89 15.41 0.45 10.63
C HIS A 89 16.69 0.09 11.36
N ASP A 90 17.25 1.05 12.10
CA ASP A 90 18.46 0.83 12.90
C ASP A 90 18.17 0.14 14.25
N GLN A 91 17.00 0.42 14.83
CA GLN A 91 16.63 -0.11 16.15
C GLN A 91 16.05 -1.52 16.01
N LYS A 92 16.67 -2.50 16.69
CA LYS A 92 16.24 -3.91 16.63
C LYS A 92 14.76 -4.15 16.94
N GLN A 93 14.19 -3.35 17.85
CA GLN A 93 12.76 -3.43 18.21
C GLN A 93 11.80 -3.04 17.07
N HIS A 94 12.31 -2.37 16.03
CA HIS A 94 11.55 -2.00 14.84
C HIS A 94 11.86 -2.88 13.62
N GLN A 95 12.88 -3.74 13.71
CA GLN A 95 13.24 -4.64 12.62
C GLN A 95 12.31 -5.85 12.55
N THR A 96 12.08 -6.35 11.34
CA THR A 96 11.35 -7.60 11.11
C THR A 96 12.23 -8.63 10.38
N ALA A 97 11.75 -9.87 10.27
CA ALA A 97 12.47 -10.93 9.56
C ALA A 97 12.64 -10.67 8.05
N THR A 98 11.91 -9.70 7.49
CA THR A 98 11.88 -9.36 6.07
C THR A 98 12.40 -7.96 5.79
N GLU A 99 13.13 -7.36 6.74
CA GLU A 99 13.73 -6.04 6.58
C GLU A 99 14.43 -5.88 5.22
N PRO A 100 14.23 -4.78 4.48
CA PRO A 100 13.49 -3.56 4.85
C PRO A 100 11.96 -3.63 4.67
N ASP A 101 11.44 -4.73 4.14
CA ASP A 101 10.01 -4.89 3.86
C ASP A 101 9.24 -5.26 5.12
N HIS A 102 8.24 -4.47 5.46
CA HIS A 102 7.42 -4.73 6.64
C HIS A 102 6.02 -4.13 6.49
N MET A 103 5.12 -4.57 7.36
CA MET A 103 3.78 -4.03 7.52
C MET A 103 3.59 -3.52 8.93
N HIS A 104 2.75 -2.51 9.12
CA HIS A 104 2.33 -2.11 10.45
C HIS A 104 0.98 -1.44 10.44
N HIS A 105 0.32 -1.54 11.58
CA HIS A 105 -0.92 -0.84 11.87
C HIS A 105 -0.58 0.38 12.72
N LYS A 106 -1.06 1.56 12.32
CA LYS A 106 -0.94 2.81 13.09
C LYS A 106 -2.33 3.32 13.48
N PRO A 107 -2.90 2.83 14.60
CA PRO A 107 -4.11 3.39 15.17
C PRO A 107 -3.82 4.71 15.90
N VAL A 108 -4.77 5.65 15.89
CA VAL A 108 -4.70 6.87 16.70
C VAL A 108 -4.45 6.54 18.18
N GLY A 109 -3.48 7.23 18.79
CA GLY A 109 -3.24 7.17 20.25
C GLY A 109 -2.33 6.05 20.74
N ILE A 110 -1.77 5.22 19.85
CA ILE A 110 -0.79 4.20 20.22
C ILE A 110 0.63 4.67 19.83
N HIS A 111 1.51 4.77 20.83
CA HIS A 111 2.91 5.13 20.62
C HIS A 111 3.78 3.94 20.19
N GLU A 112 3.34 2.70 20.46
CA GLU A 112 4.02 1.47 20.07
C GLU A 112 3.41 0.90 18.78
N GLU A 113 3.98 1.26 17.64
CA GLU A 113 3.63 0.66 16.35
C GLU A 113 4.24 -0.74 16.24
N ARG A 114 3.40 -1.78 16.43
CA ARG A 114 3.80 -3.17 16.14
C ARG A 114 4.02 -3.35 14.65
N ARG A 115 5.20 -3.85 14.30
CA ARG A 115 5.59 -4.20 12.92
C ARG A 115 5.50 -5.71 12.71
N TYR A 116 5.16 -6.08 11.48
CA TYR A 116 5.00 -7.46 11.03
C TYR A 116 5.88 -7.69 9.80
N PRO A 117 6.50 -8.88 9.67
CA PRO A 117 7.25 -9.21 8.46
C PRO A 117 6.32 -9.26 7.24
N ASN A 118 6.80 -8.76 6.11
CA ASN A 118 6.11 -8.75 4.83
C ASN A 118 6.84 -9.65 3.83
N PHE A 119 6.32 -10.86 3.63
CA PHE A 119 6.94 -11.86 2.74
C PHE A 119 6.47 -11.77 1.28
N GLY A 120 5.50 -10.92 0.93
CA GLY A 120 4.91 -10.98 -0.41
C GLY A 120 4.13 -9.78 -0.92
N HIS A 121 3.77 -8.82 -0.06
CA HIS A 121 3.01 -7.64 -0.48
C HIS A 121 3.97 -6.49 -0.77
N HIS A 122 4.78 -6.63 -1.83
CA HIS A 122 5.85 -5.68 -2.17
C HIS A 122 5.51 -4.76 -3.35
N ASP A 123 4.50 -5.14 -4.12
CA ASP A 123 3.95 -4.34 -5.22
C ASP A 123 2.50 -3.93 -4.93
N LEU A 124 2.07 -2.85 -5.57
CA LEU A 124 0.77 -2.29 -5.33
C LEU A 124 -0.36 -3.18 -5.85
N TYR A 125 -0.12 -4.00 -6.88
CA TYR A 125 -1.14 -4.89 -7.43
C TYR A 125 -1.54 -5.95 -6.41
N THR A 126 -0.56 -6.67 -5.84
CA THR A 126 -0.80 -7.70 -4.82
C THR A 126 -1.47 -7.12 -3.56
N ILE A 127 -1.11 -5.89 -3.17
CA ILE A 127 -1.78 -5.18 -2.07
C ILE A 127 -3.24 -4.90 -2.40
N MET A 128 -3.52 -4.43 -3.62
CA MET A 128 -4.88 -4.12 -4.07
C MET A 128 -5.74 -5.39 -4.17
N GLU A 129 -5.18 -6.52 -4.61
CA GLU A 129 -5.87 -7.82 -4.55
C GLU A 129 -6.26 -8.19 -3.12
N THR A 130 -5.35 -7.96 -2.17
CA THR A 130 -5.62 -8.23 -0.75
C THR A 130 -6.76 -7.38 -0.22
N ILE A 131 -6.74 -6.07 -0.52
CA ILE A 131 -7.81 -5.14 -0.11
C ILE A 131 -9.14 -5.55 -0.76
N PHE A 132 -9.13 -5.89 -2.05
CA PHE A 132 -10.31 -6.35 -2.76
C PHE A 132 -10.93 -7.58 -2.09
N MET A 133 -10.12 -8.62 -1.84
CA MET A 133 -10.61 -9.84 -1.18
C MET A 133 -11.17 -9.58 0.22
N LEU A 134 -10.52 -8.74 1.03
CA LEU A 134 -11.00 -8.39 2.37
C LEU A 134 -12.38 -7.74 2.31
N ARG A 135 -12.60 -6.84 1.35
CA ARG A 135 -13.89 -6.16 1.19
C ARG A 135 -14.99 -7.10 0.70
N GLU A 136 -14.69 -7.99 -0.24
CA GLU A 136 -15.68 -8.98 -0.69
C GLU A 136 -16.12 -9.91 0.46
N ILE A 137 -15.18 -10.29 1.33
CA ILE A 137 -15.50 -11.06 2.54
C ILE A 137 -16.39 -10.26 3.50
N GLU A 138 -16.14 -8.97 3.67
CA GLU A 138 -16.96 -8.11 4.54
C GLU A 138 -18.37 -7.92 4.00
N LYS A 139 -18.52 -7.63 2.70
CA LYS A 139 -19.83 -7.54 2.03
C LYS A 139 -20.65 -8.82 2.22
N GLN A 140 -20.02 -9.98 2.07
CA GLN A 140 -20.71 -11.26 2.28
C GLN A 140 -21.20 -11.41 3.72
N LYS A 141 -20.37 -11.05 4.71
CA LYS A 141 -20.78 -11.10 6.13
C LYS A 141 -21.96 -10.17 6.45
N GLU A 142 -22.07 -9.03 5.78
CA GLU A 142 -23.20 -8.11 5.96
C GLU A 142 -24.48 -8.63 5.31
N ALA A 143 -24.36 -9.24 4.13
CA ALA A 143 -25.47 -9.91 3.45
C ALA A 143 -26.03 -11.06 4.30
N ASP A 144 -25.15 -11.88 4.89
CA ASP A 144 -25.55 -13.03 5.71
C ASP A 144 -26.26 -12.61 7.02
N LYS A 145 -25.93 -11.43 7.57
CA LYS A 145 -26.61 -10.88 8.76
C LYS A 145 -27.99 -10.30 8.48
N SER A 146 -28.29 -10.04 7.21
CA SER A 146 -29.54 -9.42 6.78
C SER A 146 -30.60 -10.46 6.39
N GLN A 147 -30.29 -11.75 6.51
CA GLN A 147 -31.19 -12.90 6.34
C GLN A 147 -31.73 -13.39 7.68
#